data_AF-A0A6P1E7F6-F1
#
_entry.id   AF-A0A6P1E7F6-F1
#
_cell.length_a   1.000
_cell.length_b   1.000
_cell.length_c   1.000
_cell.angle_alpha   90.00
_cell.angle_beta   90.00
_cell.angle_gamma   90.00
#
_symmetry.space_group_name_H-M   'P 1'
#
loop_
_entity.id
_entity.type
_entity.pdbx_description
1 polymer ?
#
loop_
_entity_poly.entity_id
_entity_poly.type
_entity_poly.pdbx_seq_one_letter_code
_entity_poly.pdbx_strand_id
1 'polypeptide(L)'
;SMALCLAESLVECAGFDAADQMRRSLRWRDQGHWSSTGRCFDIGNTVAAALERFEADGDPFAGSADPRTAGNSSLMRLAPIPLAFAQTPAEAVRLAAWMSRTTHAAPEAVDACRYLAGLIVGALQGTPKARLLEPRFAPAGVDWHTHPLSPQIDAIAAGRFKERQPPAIRGTGYVVHAL
;
A
#
# COMPACT_ATOMS: atom_id res chain seq x y z
N SER A 1 8.07 -3.95 -10.55
CA SER A 1 8.17 -5.38 -10.22
C SER A 1 7.20 -5.83 -9.12
N MET A 2 7.27 -5.31 -7.89
CA MET A 2 6.43 -5.81 -6.78
C MET A 2 4.91 -5.72 -7.01
N ALA A 3 4.41 -4.69 -7.69
CA ALA A 3 2.99 -4.60 -8.06
C ALA A 3 2.56 -5.76 -8.97
N LEU A 4 3.41 -6.16 -9.92
CA LEU A 4 3.14 -7.31 -10.80
C LEU A 4 3.24 -8.63 -10.03
N CYS A 5 4.19 -8.76 -9.09
CA CYS A 5 4.25 -9.92 -8.19
C CYS A 5 2.96 -10.07 -7.38
N LEU A 6 2.42 -8.96 -6.86
CA LEU A 6 1.16 -8.94 -6.13
C LEU A 6 -0.03 -9.29 -7.05
N ALA A 7 -0.11 -8.69 -8.24
CA ALA A 7 -1.18 -9.00 -9.20
C ALA A 7 -1.17 -10.47 -9.63
N GLU A 8 0.01 -11.02 -9.91
CA GLU A 8 0.19 -12.43 -10.25
C GLU A 8 -0.24 -13.34 -9.10
N SER A 9 0.11 -13.00 -7.85
CA SER A 9 -0.36 -13.74 -6.67
C SER A 9 -1.88 -13.72 -6.54
N LEU A 10 -2.52 -12.56 -6.70
CA LEU A 10 -3.97 -12.41 -6.62
C LEU A 10 -4.70 -13.29 -7.65
N VAL A 11 -4.17 -13.36 -8.87
CA VAL A 11 -4.75 -14.17 -9.96
C VAL A 11 -4.55 -15.66 -9.70
N GLU A 12 -3.32 -16.09 -9.44
CA GLU A 12 -2.97 -17.51 -9.29
C GLU A 12 -3.54 -18.13 -8.00
N CYS A 13 -3.64 -17.36 -6.92
CA CYS A 13 -4.22 -17.80 -5.66
C CYS A 13 -5.75 -17.59 -5.58
N ALA A 14 -6.36 -17.00 -6.60
CA ALA A 14 -7.78 -16.60 -6.61
C ALA A 14 -8.20 -15.79 -5.36
N GLY A 15 -7.31 -14.93 -4.87
CA GLY A 15 -7.48 -14.20 -3.61
C GLY A 15 -6.16 -13.66 -3.06
N PHE A 16 -6.23 -12.98 -1.92
CA PHE A 16 -5.03 -12.44 -1.26
C PHE A 16 -4.32 -13.52 -0.43
N ASP A 17 -3.10 -13.85 -0.82
CA ASP A 17 -2.18 -14.71 -0.06
C ASP A 17 -0.89 -13.93 0.23
N ALA A 18 -0.70 -13.57 1.50
CA ALA A 18 0.46 -12.80 1.94
C ALA A 18 1.78 -13.57 1.78
N ALA A 19 1.78 -14.89 1.96
CA ALA A 19 2.98 -15.71 1.84
C ALA A 19 3.35 -15.90 0.38
N ASP A 20 2.39 -16.12 -0.52
CA ASP A 20 2.66 -16.18 -1.94
C ASP A 20 3.16 -14.82 -2.48
N GLN A 21 2.56 -13.70 -2.06
CA GLN A 21 3.08 -12.36 -2.37
C GLN A 21 4.56 -12.20 -1.97
N MET A 22 4.93 -12.64 -0.77
CA MET A 22 6.31 -12.54 -0.27
C MET A 22 7.26 -13.48 -1.02
N ARG A 23 6.85 -14.72 -1.31
CA ARG A 23 7.63 -15.65 -2.16
C ARG A 23 7.88 -15.09 -3.56
N ARG A 24 6.88 -14.47 -4.19
CA ARG A 24 7.06 -13.83 -5.50
C ARG A 24 7.98 -12.61 -5.42
N SER A 25 7.94 -11.88 -4.32
CA SER A 25 8.87 -10.78 -4.06
C SER A 25 10.31 -11.27 -3.88
N LEU A 26 10.52 -12.45 -3.27
CA LEU A 26 11.83 -13.13 -3.25
C LEU A 26 12.28 -13.53 -4.66
N ARG A 27 11.40 -14.12 -5.49
CA ARG A 27 11.74 -14.42 -6.90
C ARG A 27 12.15 -13.15 -7.66
N TRP A 28 11.50 -12.01 -7.41
CA TRP A 28 11.94 -10.74 -7.98
C TRP A 28 13.34 -10.36 -7.50
N ARG A 29 13.59 -10.39 -6.18
CA ARG A 29 14.88 -10.04 -5.58
C ARG A 29 16.03 -10.92 -6.10
N ASP A 30 15.81 -12.22 -6.16
CA ASP A 30 16.89 -13.21 -6.39
C ASP A 30 17.05 -13.58 -7.86
N GLN A 31 15.96 -13.55 -8.63
CA GLN A 31 15.93 -14.06 -10.01
C GLN A 31 15.51 -12.99 -11.02
N GLY A 32 15.17 -11.78 -10.58
CA GLY A 32 14.69 -10.73 -11.47
C GLY A 32 13.27 -10.96 -12.01
N HIS A 33 12.47 -11.83 -11.37
CA HIS A 33 11.07 -12.06 -11.74
C HIS A 33 10.28 -10.72 -11.81
N TRP A 34 9.53 -10.51 -12.88
CA TRP A 34 8.86 -9.23 -13.18
C TRP A 34 9.77 -7.98 -13.15
N SER A 35 11.08 -8.14 -13.33
CA SER A 35 12.00 -7.02 -13.56
C SER A 35 11.99 -6.62 -15.03
N SER A 36 11.98 -5.31 -15.29
CA SER A 36 12.13 -4.78 -16.65
C SER A 36 13.53 -4.96 -17.22
N THR A 37 14.53 -5.26 -16.38
CA THR A 37 15.93 -5.44 -16.80
C THR A 37 16.41 -6.89 -16.64
N GLY A 38 15.51 -7.82 -16.34
CA GLY A 38 15.84 -9.23 -16.09
C GLY A 38 16.62 -9.53 -14.80
N ARG A 39 16.85 -8.53 -13.94
CA ARG A 39 17.50 -8.66 -12.62
C ARG A 39 16.88 -7.72 -11.60
N CYS A 40 16.98 -8.01 -10.31
CA CYS A 40 16.56 -7.03 -9.29
C CYS A 40 17.45 -5.77 -9.35
N PHE A 41 16.81 -4.61 -9.23
CA PHE A 41 17.45 -3.32 -9.04
C PHE A 41 16.50 -2.42 -8.23
N ASP A 42 17.06 -1.39 -7.57
CA ASP A 42 16.29 -0.40 -6.80
C ASP A 42 15.41 -0.98 -5.68
N ILE A 43 15.89 -2.03 -5.00
CA ILE A 43 15.24 -2.56 -3.80
C ILE A 43 15.55 -1.66 -2.60
N GLY A 44 14.50 -1.15 -1.94
CA GLY A 44 14.65 -0.34 -0.74
C GLY A 44 15.02 -1.17 0.49
N ASN A 45 15.79 -0.59 1.41
CA ASN A 45 16.27 -1.25 2.63
C ASN A 45 15.13 -1.88 3.47
N THR A 46 13.99 -1.19 3.60
CA THR A 46 12.83 -1.73 4.36
C THR A 46 12.25 -2.98 3.72
N VAL A 47 12.21 -3.03 2.38
CA VAL A 47 11.73 -4.21 1.63
C VAL A 47 12.75 -5.35 1.76
N ALA A 48 14.03 -5.07 1.54
CA ALA A 48 15.09 -6.06 1.67
C ALA A 48 15.08 -6.72 3.05
N ALA A 49 15.06 -5.92 4.12
CA ALA A 49 15.02 -6.43 5.49
C ALA A 49 13.74 -7.22 5.81
N ALA A 50 12.60 -6.87 5.22
CA ALA A 50 11.36 -7.64 5.41
C ALA A 50 11.41 -9.00 4.68
N LEU A 51 12.00 -9.04 3.48
CA LEU A 51 12.20 -10.28 2.75
C LEU A 51 13.19 -11.21 3.47
N GLU A 52 14.28 -10.66 4.02
CA GLU A 52 15.22 -11.42 4.85
C GLU A 52 14.56 -12.02 6.10
N ARG A 53 13.72 -11.25 6.80
CA ARG A 53 12.93 -11.77 7.94
C ARG A 53 12.02 -12.91 7.52
N PHE A 54 11.24 -12.70 6.45
CA PHE A 54 10.34 -13.73 5.92
C PHE A 54 11.07 -15.02 5.51
N GLU A 55 12.28 -14.93 4.95
CA GLU A 55 13.08 -16.12 4.66
C GLU A 55 13.54 -16.85 5.92
N ALA A 56 13.82 -16.11 6.99
CA ALA A 56 14.33 -16.68 8.24
C ALA A 56 13.23 -17.39 9.04
N ASP A 57 12.02 -16.83 9.12
CA ASP A 57 10.95 -17.32 10.00
C ASP A 57 9.67 -17.78 9.28
N GLY A 58 9.50 -17.44 8.00
CA GLY A 58 8.32 -17.79 7.21
C GLY A 58 7.07 -16.95 7.51
N ASP A 59 7.12 -15.95 8.40
CA ASP A 59 5.97 -15.07 8.67
C ASP A 59 5.83 -14.02 7.55
N PRO A 60 4.76 -14.06 6.75
CA PRO A 60 4.60 -13.14 5.65
C PRO A 60 4.35 -11.69 6.08
N PHE A 61 3.99 -11.43 7.35
CA PHE A 61 3.78 -10.09 7.89
C PHE A 61 5.07 -9.49 8.49
N ALA A 62 6.15 -9.59 7.73
CA ALA A 62 7.50 -9.24 8.14
C ALA A 62 7.82 -7.73 8.16
N GLY A 63 6.83 -6.84 8.02
CA GLY A 63 7.06 -5.40 8.01
C GLY A 63 7.49 -4.83 9.36
N SER A 64 8.43 -3.88 9.35
CA SER A 64 8.80 -3.14 10.57
C SER A 64 7.69 -2.16 10.98
N ALA A 65 7.40 -2.08 12.28
CA ALA A 65 6.49 -1.10 12.87
C ALA A 65 7.18 0.20 13.32
N ASP A 66 8.53 0.28 13.23
CA ASP A 66 9.29 1.49 13.57
C ASP A 66 8.84 2.65 12.66
N PRO A 67 8.41 3.81 13.22
CA PRO A 67 8.00 4.97 12.43
C PRO A 67 9.04 5.44 11.40
N ARG A 68 10.34 5.23 11.64
CA ARG A 68 11.41 5.56 10.69
C ARG A 68 11.39 4.71 9.42
N THR A 69 10.60 3.64 9.42
CA THR A 69 10.40 2.74 8.28
C THR A 69 9.12 3.04 7.51
N ALA A 70 8.44 4.16 7.77
CA ALA A 70 7.26 4.64 7.03
C ALA A 70 7.58 5.12 5.61
N GLY A 71 8.27 4.29 4.83
CA GLY A 71 8.57 4.52 3.42
C GLY A 71 7.35 4.32 2.52
N ASN A 72 7.40 4.90 1.32
CA ASN A 72 6.31 4.85 0.33
C ASN A 72 6.26 3.54 -0.49
N SER A 73 7.19 2.60 -0.31
CA SER A 73 7.31 1.45 -1.21
C SER A 73 6.13 0.47 -1.15
N SER A 74 5.40 0.39 -0.02
CA SER A 74 4.13 -0.35 0.02
C SER A 74 3.01 0.35 -0.74
N LEU A 75 2.93 1.69 -0.65
CA LEU A 75 1.95 2.51 -1.37
C LEU A 75 2.10 2.38 -2.89
N MET A 76 3.34 2.39 -3.37
CA MET A 76 3.68 2.31 -4.80
C MET A 76 3.28 0.99 -5.47
N ARG A 77 3.05 -0.08 -4.70
CA ARG A 77 2.64 -1.40 -5.22
C ARG A 77 1.17 -1.72 -4.98
N LEU A 78 0.39 -0.77 -4.45
CA LEU A 78 -0.95 -1.01 -3.92
C LEU A 78 -2.00 -1.40 -4.96
N ALA A 79 -1.96 -0.80 -6.15
CA ALA A 79 -3.06 -0.80 -7.13
C ALA A 79 -3.74 -2.16 -7.42
N PRO A 80 -3.05 -3.32 -7.46
CA PRO A 80 -3.71 -4.60 -7.67
C PRO A 80 -4.81 -4.94 -6.65
N ILE A 81 -4.68 -4.51 -5.38
CA ILE A 81 -5.68 -4.78 -4.34
C ILE A 81 -7.03 -4.12 -4.67
N PRO A 82 -7.14 -2.78 -4.79
CA PRO A 82 -8.43 -2.16 -5.07
C PRO A 82 -8.99 -2.53 -6.46
N LEU A 83 -8.15 -2.94 -7.42
CA LEU A 83 -8.61 -3.48 -8.70
C LEU A 83 -9.30 -4.84 -8.55
N ALA A 84 -8.71 -5.76 -7.77
CA ALA A 84 -9.27 -7.10 -7.56
C ALA A 84 -10.52 -7.09 -6.65
N PHE A 85 -10.60 -6.15 -5.71
CA PHE A 85 -11.64 -6.12 -4.67
C PHE A 85 -12.57 -4.89 -4.79
N ALA A 86 -12.72 -4.30 -5.99
CA ALA A 86 -13.53 -3.10 -6.21
C ALA A 86 -15.01 -3.26 -5.83
N GLN A 87 -15.53 -4.49 -5.87
CA GLN A 87 -16.92 -4.82 -5.50
C GLN A 87 -17.10 -5.03 -3.99
N THR A 88 -16.02 -5.08 -3.22
CA THR A 88 -16.02 -5.28 -1.76
C THR A 88 -15.13 -4.23 -1.07
N PRO A 89 -15.55 -2.94 -1.00
CA PRO A 89 -14.64 -1.85 -0.63
C PRO A 89 -14.01 -1.97 0.75
N ALA A 90 -14.77 -2.40 1.76
CA ALA A 90 -14.26 -2.65 3.11
C ALA A 90 -13.15 -3.72 3.10
N GLU A 91 -13.32 -4.76 2.28
CA GLU A 91 -12.32 -5.82 2.10
C GLU A 91 -11.09 -5.29 1.38
N ALA A 92 -11.25 -4.50 0.31
CA ALA A 92 -10.14 -3.87 -0.39
C ALA A 92 -9.27 -3.01 0.54
N VAL A 93 -9.89 -2.20 1.41
CA VAL A 93 -9.18 -1.38 2.41
C VAL A 93 -8.48 -2.25 3.45
N ARG A 94 -9.12 -3.33 3.91
CA ARG A 94 -8.53 -4.28 4.86
C ARG A 94 -7.32 -5.00 4.28
N LEU A 95 -7.43 -5.50 3.04
CA LEU A 95 -6.36 -6.19 2.33
C LEU A 95 -5.21 -5.24 1.96
N ALA A 96 -5.50 -3.97 1.69
CA ALA A 96 -4.46 -2.95 1.49
C ALA A 96 -3.58 -2.77 2.73
N ALA A 97 -4.18 -2.81 3.92
CA ALA A 97 -3.45 -2.80 5.18
C ALA A 97 -2.55 -4.04 5.33
N TRP A 98 -3.10 -5.23 5.04
CA TRP A 98 -2.36 -6.49 5.11
C TRP A 98 -1.19 -6.55 4.12
N MET A 99 -1.42 -6.12 2.87
CA MET A 99 -0.39 -6.01 1.84
C MET A 99 0.73 -5.03 2.24
N SER A 100 0.39 -3.93 2.92
CA SER A 100 1.39 -3.00 3.45
C SER A 100 2.25 -3.71 4.49
N ARG A 101 1.61 -4.35 5.49
CA ARG A 101 2.25 -5.05 6.61
C ARG A 101 3.22 -6.17 6.22
N THR A 102 3.14 -6.69 5.00
CA THR A 102 4.12 -7.70 4.55
C THR A 102 5.55 -7.16 4.50
N THR A 103 5.73 -5.85 4.26
CA THR A 103 7.05 -5.23 4.33
C THR A 103 7.12 -3.89 5.06
N HIS A 104 6.00 -3.21 5.29
CA HIS A 104 5.88 -1.93 5.99
C HIS A 104 4.72 -2.00 6.98
N ALA A 105 5.01 -2.18 8.27
CA ALA A 105 4.00 -2.23 9.33
C ALA A 105 3.89 -0.91 10.12
N ALA A 106 4.71 0.10 9.80
CA ALA A 106 4.62 1.43 10.37
C ALA A 106 3.19 2.00 10.15
N PRO A 107 2.52 2.52 11.19
CA PRO A 107 1.11 2.92 11.10
C PRO A 107 0.79 3.83 9.91
N GLU A 108 1.64 4.82 9.64
CA GLU A 108 1.47 5.75 8.52
C GLU A 108 1.55 5.06 7.15
N ALA A 109 2.42 4.06 6.99
CA ALA A 109 2.52 3.30 5.74
C ALA A 109 1.33 2.35 5.55
N VAL A 110 0.80 1.79 6.64
CA VAL A 110 -0.41 0.97 6.60
C VAL A 110 -1.63 1.82 6.26
N ASP A 111 -1.79 2.96 6.93
CA ASP A 111 -2.94 3.83 6.75
C ASP A 111 -2.93 4.58 5.42
N ALA A 112 -1.75 4.93 4.90
CA ALA A 112 -1.62 5.46 3.54
C ALA A 112 -2.19 4.46 2.51
N CYS A 113 -1.84 3.17 2.64
CA CYS A 113 -2.37 2.13 1.77
C CYS A 113 -3.89 1.96 1.94
N ARG A 114 -4.40 1.99 3.19
CA ARG A 114 -5.85 1.92 3.48
C ARG A 114 -6.59 3.07 2.78
N TYR A 115 -6.11 4.30 2.96
CA TYR A 115 -6.78 5.48 2.43
C TYR A 115 -6.72 5.53 0.90
N LEU A 116 -5.54 5.30 0.30
CA LEU A 116 -5.38 5.29 -1.15
C LEU A 116 -6.20 4.16 -1.80
N ALA A 117 -6.31 2.99 -1.17
CA ALA A 117 -7.18 1.92 -1.65
C ALA A 117 -8.64 2.37 -1.69
N GLY A 118 -9.11 3.05 -0.64
CA GLY A 118 -10.47 3.59 -0.59
C GLY A 118 -10.74 4.58 -1.73
N LEU A 119 -9.79 5.49 -1.99
CA LEU A 119 -9.87 6.43 -3.11
C LEU A 119 -9.93 5.72 -4.47
N ILE A 120 -9.07 4.71 -4.69
CA ILE A 120 -9.05 3.95 -5.95
C ILE A 120 -10.37 3.19 -6.13
N VAL A 121 -10.89 2.54 -5.08
CA VAL A 121 -12.20 1.85 -5.16
C VAL A 121 -13.31 2.84 -5.50
N GLY A 122 -13.35 4.00 -4.83
CA GLY A 122 -14.35 5.02 -5.15
C GLY A 122 -14.28 5.47 -6.61
N ALA A 123 -13.07 5.65 -7.16
CA ALA A 123 -12.87 5.99 -8.56
C ALA A 123 -13.33 4.87 -9.51
N LEU A 124 -13.01 3.61 -9.20
CA LEU A 124 -13.46 2.44 -9.98
C LEU A 124 -14.99 2.28 -9.98
N GLN A 125 -15.64 2.72 -8.91
CA GLN A 125 -17.11 2.74 -8.79
C GLN A 125 -17.76 3.97 -9.43
N GLY A 126 -16.99 4.82 -10.13
CA GLY A 126 -17.51 5.99 -10.83
C GLY A 126 -17.81 7.19 -9.93
N THR A 127 -17.29 7.22 -8.70
CA THR A 127 -17.44 8.38 -7.81
C THR A 127 -16.78 9.61 -8.45
N PRO A 128 -17.50 10.75 -8.60
CA PRO A 128 -16.92 11.95 -9.20
C PRO A 128 -15.72 12.46 -8.40
N LYS A 129 -14.73 13.03 -9.09
CA LYS A 129 -13.52 13.61 -8.47
C LYS A 129 -13.85 14.57 -7.31
N ALA A 130 -14.88 15.40 -7.46
CA ALA A 130 -15.28 16.34 -6.40
C ALA A 130 -15.64 15.62 -5.09
N ARG A 131 -16.36 14.49 -5.17
CA ARG A 131 -16.72 13.64 -4.03
C ARG A 131 -15.52 12.87 -3.46
N LEU A 132 -14.66 12.32 -4.33
CA LEU A 132 -13.42 11.66 -3.90
C LEU A 132 -12.49 12.57 -3.10
N LEU A 133 -12.50 13.87 -3.42
CA LEU A 133 -11.67 14.87 -2.76
C LEU A 133 -12.38 15.53 -1.56
N GLU A 134 -13.58 15.13 -1.17
CA GLU A 134 -14.20 15.64 0.06
C GLU A 134 -13.39 15.21 1.30
N PRO A 135 -13.41 15.99 2.39
CA PRO A 135 -12.72 15.64 3.61
C PRO A 135 -13.10 14.24 4.10
N ARG A 136 -12.09 13.38 4.24
CA ARG A 136 -12.19 12.00 4.76
C ARG A 136 -13.15 11.13 3.95
N PHE A 137 -13.11 11.23 2.62
CA PHE A 137 -13.82 10.30 1.75
C PHE A 137 -13.58 8.84 2.20
N ALA A 138 -14.67 8.07 2.27
CA ALA A 138 -14.64 6.65 2.58
C ALA A 138 -15.61 5.92 1.63
N PRO A 139 -15.20 4.80 1.00
CA PRO A 139 -16.13 4.00 0.21
C PRO A 139 -17.09 3.22 1.13
N ALA A 140 -18.10 2.58 0.54
CA ALA A 140 -19.14 1.86 1.29
C ALA A 140 -18.55 0.81 2.26
N GLY A 141 -19.03 0.83 3.51
CA GLY A 141 -18.59 -0.09 4.56
C GLY A 141 -17.26 0.26 5.24
N VAL A 142 -16.67 1.40 4.90
CA VAL A 142 -15.46 1.92 5.55
C VAL A 142 -15.82 3.14 6.40
N ASP A 143 -15.33 3.16 7.63
CA ASP A 143 -15.53 4.28 8.55
C ASP A 143 -14.24 4.62 9.30
N TRP A 144 -13.75 5.83 9.08
CA TRP A 144 -12.54 6.36 9.70
C TRP A 144 -12.77 6.82 11.14
N HIS A 145 -14.00 6.91 11.63
CA HIS A 145 -14.26 7.19 13.04
C HIS A 145 -14.04 5.96 13.92
N THR A 146 -14.61 4.82 13.52
CA THR A 146 -14.40 3.52 14.21
C THR A 146 -13.01 2.95 13.98
N HIS A 147 -12.40 3.20 12.81
CA HIS A 147 -11.06 2.72 12.47
C HIS A 147 -10.17 3.87 12.02
N PRO A 148 -9.71 4.72 12.96
CA PRO A 148 -8.99 5.95 12.64
C PRO A 148 -7.72 5.71 11.82
N LEU A 149 -7.42 6.73 11.01
CA LEU A 149 -6.15 6.87 10.33
C LEU A 149 -5.15 7.53 11.28
N SER A 150 -3.87 7.21 11.12
CA SER A 150 -2.77 7.91 11.78
C SER A 150 -2.86 9.43 11.54
N PRO A 151 -2.47 10.27 12.50
CA PRO A 151 -2.76 11.71 12.46
C PRO A 151 -2.30 12.41 11.18
N GLN A 152 -1.16 12.00 10.63
CA GLN A 152 -0.60 12.60 9.41
C GLN A 152 -1.37 12.19 8.16
N ILE A 153 -1.87 10.95 8.10
CA ILE A 153 -2.71 10.46 7.01
C ILE A 153 -4.12 11.05 7.13
N ASP A 154 -4.68 11.14 8.33
CA ASP A 154 -5.97 11.82 8.56
C ASP A 154 -5.92 13.29 8.14
N ALA A 155 -4.82 13.99 8.37
CA ALA A 155 -4.65 15.36 7.91
C ALA A 155 -4.67 15.47 6.37
N ILE A 156 -4.07 14.50 5.66
CA ILE A 156 -4.18 14.40 4.19
C ILE A 156 -5.63 14.13 3.80
N ALA A 157 -6.27 13.14 4.43
CA ALA A 157 -7.65 12.77 4.17
C ALA A 157 -8.61 13.94 4.39
N ALA A 158 -8.38 14.77 5.41
CA ALA A 158 -9.12 15.99 5.70
C ALA A 158 -8.92 17.11 4.65
N GLY A 159 -7.99 16.96 3.71
CA GLY A 159 -7.78 17.88 2.61
C GLY A 159 -6.60 18.84 2.75
N ARG A 160 -5.68 18.64 3.71
CA ARG A 160 -4.52 19.53 3.95
C ARG A 160 -3.69 19.83 2.70
N PHE A 161 -3.65 18.92 1.74
CA PHE A 161 -2.91 19.10 0.48
C PHE A 161 -3.51 20.20 -0.40
N LYS A 162 -4.80 20.53 -0.28
CA LYS A 162 -5.48 21.55 -1.09
C LYS A 162 -4.99 22.97 -0.80
N GLU A 163 -4.46 23.19 0.40
CA GLU A 163 -3.95 24.48 0.87
C GLU A 163 -2.43 24.60 0.71
N ARG A 164 -1.78 23.57 0.17
CA ARG A 164 -0.33 23.50 0.02
C ARG A 164 0.08 23.70 -1.43
N GLN A 165 1.22 24.35 -1.60
CA GLN A 165 1.92 24.53 -2.87
C GLN A 165 3.40 24.19 -2.65
N PRO A 166 4.17 23.90 -3.71
CA PRO A 166 5.63 23.86 -3.60
C PRO A 166 6.18 25.16 -2.96
N PRO A 167 7.15 25.10 -2.03
CA PRO A 167 7.94 23.92 -1.60
C PRO A 167 7.35 23.14 -0.39
N ALA A 168 6.12 23.46 0.04
CA ALA A 168 5.46 22.76 1.15
C ALA A 168 4.93 21.37 0.77
N ILE A 169 4.65 21.14 -0.52
CA ILE A 169 4.48 19.81 -1.12
C ILE A 169 5.87 19.26 -1.47
N ARG A 170 6.16 18.01 -1.09
CA ARG A 170 7.45 17.35 -1.32
C ARG A 170 7.22 15.93 -1.80
N GLY A 171 7.95 15.47 -2.82
CA GLY A 171 7.97 14.06 -3.23
C GLY A 171 9.19 13.35 -2.63
N THR A 172 9.11 12.89 -1.38
CA THR A 172 10.23 12.18 -0.72
C THR A 172 9.90 10.69 -0.53
N GLY A 173 10.88 9.90 -0.06
CA GLY A 173 10.65 8.50 0.29
C GLY A 173 9.68 8.27 1.47
N TYR A 174 9.38 9.30 2.26
CA TYR A 174 8.40 9.24 3.35
C TYR A 174 6.96 9.18 2.81
N VAL A 175 6.18 8.20 3.28
CA VAL A 175 4.85 7.89 2.74
C VAL A 175 3.85 9.05 2.81
N VAL A 176 3.86 9.83 3.90
CA VAL A 176 2.96 10.99 4.09
C VAL A 176 3.27 12.10 3.07
N HIS A 177 4.51 12.23 2.62
CA HIS A 177 4.86 13.21 1.60
C HIS A 177 4.48 12.73 0.19
N ALA A 178 4.49 11.41 -0.04
CA ALA A 178 4.20 10.80 -1.33
C ALA A 178 2.71 10.62 -1.63
N LEU A 179 1.88 10.45 -0.59
CA LEU A 179 0.42 10.33 -0.69
C LEU A 179 -0.25 11.70 -0.94
#